data_AF-A0A4R1XLN5-F1
#
_entry.id   AF-A0A4R1XLN5-F1
#
_cell.length_a   1.000
_cell.length_b   1.000
_cell.length_c   1.000
_cell.angle_alpha   90.00
_cell.angle_beta   90.00
_cell.angle_gamma   90.00
#
_symmetry.space_group_name_H-M   'P 1'
#
loop_
_entity.id
_entity.type
_entity.pdbx_description
1 polymer ?
#
loop_
_entity_poly.entity_id
_entity_poly.type
_entity_poly.pdbx_seq_one_letter_code
_entity_poly.pdbx_strand_id
1 'polypeptide(L)' 'MQSATLYKIGDNDRRPWGTWYVLDIGERHVVKRIVVNPGARLPLQYHNPPIRAMDCCVGARRSRN' A
#
# COMPACT_ATOMS: atom_id res chain seq x y z
N MET A 1 -22.65 -5.42 -8.55
CA MET A 1 -21.43 -6.22 -8.42
C MET A 1 -20.39 -5.38 -7.67
N GLN A 2 -20.35 -5.48 -6.35
CA GLN A 2 -19.33 -4.83 -5.50
C GLN A 2 -18.74 -5.94 -4.64
N SER A 3 -17.58 -6.47 -5.05
CA SER A 3 -16.92 -7.58 -4.36
C SER A 3 -16.15 -7.05 -3.13
N ALA A 4 -16.22 -7.82 -2.05
CA ALA A 4 -15.89 -7.45 -0.66
C ALA A 4 -14.41 -7.09 -0.42
N THR A 5 -14.02 -5.87 -0.79
CA THR A 5 -12.75 -5.26 -0.36
C THR A 5 -13.06 -4.09 0.57
N LEU A 6 -12.41 -4.02 1.74
CA LEU A 6 -12.60 -2.92 2.70
C LEU A 6 -12.10 -1.55 2.19
N TYR A 7 -11.40 -1.55 1.07
CA TYR A 7 -10.74 -0.39 0.50
C TYR A 7 -11.51 0.14 -0.69
N LYS A 8 -11.38 1.44 -0.95
CA LYS A 8 -11.85 2.13 -2.16
C LYS A 8 -10.68 2.82 -2.86
N ILE A 9 -10.75 2.95 -4.18
CA ILE A 9 -9.76 3.72 -4.94
C ILE A 9 -9.78 5.16 -4.42
N GLY A 10 -8.60 5.71 -4.12
CA GLY A 10 -8.45 7.02 -3.50
C GLY A 10 -8.39 7.02 -1.96
N ASP A 11 -8.70 5.91 -1.29
CA ASP A 11 -8.46 5.79 0.15
C ASP A 11 -6.98 5.99 0.45
N ASN A 12 -6.70 6.78 1.48
CA ASN A 12 -5.35 7.17 1.86
C ASN A 12 -5.27 7.48 3.36
N ASP A 13 -4.05 7.46 3.89
CA ASP A 13 -3.79 7.83 5.27
C ASP A 13 -2.32 8.25 5.47
N ARG A 14 -2.06 8.99 6.56
CA ARG A 14 -0.72 9.39 6.98
C ARG A 14 -0.35 8.73 8.30
N ARG A 15 0.79 8.06 8.30
CA ARG A 15 1.37 7.34 9.45
C ARG A 15 2.75 7.92 9.80
N PRO A 16 3.28 7.64 11.00
CA PRO A 16 4.62 8.13 11.39
C PRO A 16 5.74 7.70 10.43
N TRP A 17 5.61 6.55 9.77
CA TRP A 17 6.58 6.07 8.78
C TRP A 17 6.41 6.68 7.38
N GLY A 18 5.30 7.37 7.09
CA GLY A 18 5.01 7.90 5.75
C GLY A 18 3.52 7.89 5.37
N THR A 19 3.20 7.69 4.10
CA THR A 19 1.81 7.71 3.59
C THR A 19 1.50 6.49 2.73
N TRP A 20 0.23 6.17 2.60
CA TRP A 20 -0.23 5.19 1.61
C TRP A 20 -1.52 5.66 0.93
N TYR A 21 -1.75 5.12 -0.27
CA TYR A 21 -2.94 5.38 -1.07
C TYR A 21 -3.30 4.17 -1.94
N VAL A 22 -4.59 3.93 -2.11
CA VAL A 22 -5.13 2.89 -3.01
C VAL A 22 -5.16 3.43 -4.43
N LEU A 23 -4.44 2.76 -5.32
CA LEU A 23 -4.37 3.09 -6.74
C LEU A 23 -5.42 2.34 -7.55
N ASP A 24 -5.64 1.06 -7.23
CA ASP A 24 -6.52 0.19 -8.00
C ASP A 24 -7.09 -0.95 -7.13
N ILE A 25 -8.26 -1.44 -7.51
CA ILE A 25 -8.95 -2.55 -6.86
C ILE A 25 -9.50 -3.47 -7.95
N GLY A 26 -9.01 -4.70 -7.97
CA GLY A 26 -9.56 -5.78 -8.76
C GLY A 26 -10.31 -6.79 -7.90
N GLU A 27 -10.91 -7.79 -8.54
CA GLU A 27 -11.64 -8.85 -7.85
C GLU A 27 -10.78 -9.63 -6.84
N ARG A 28 -9.47 -9.73 -7.09
CA ARG A 28 -8.53 -10.56 -6.29
C ARG A 28 -7.32 -9.80 -5.76
N HIS A 29 -7.26 -8.49 -5.96
CA HIS A 29 -6.08 -7.72 -5.57
C HIS A 29 -6.44 -6.27 -5.21
N VAL A 30 -5.57 -5.65 -4.41
CA VAL A 30 -5.60 -4.22 -4.10
C VAL A 30 -4.20 -3.67 -4.32
N VAL A 31 -4.07 -2.67 -5.19
CA VAL A 31 -2.80 -2.00 -5.42
C VAL A 31 -2.73 -0.78 -4.50
N LYS A 32 -1.74 -0.78 -3.61
CA LYS A 32 -1.43 0.36 -2.76
C LYS A 32 -0.07 0.91 -3.12
N ARG A 33 0.05 2.22 -3.20
CA ARG A 33 1.36 2.86 -3.17
C ARG A 33 1.65 3.34 -1.77
N ILE A 34 2.85 3.05 -1.32
CA ILE A 34 3.36 3.40 0.00
C ILE A 34 4.58 4.28 -0.20
N VAL A 35 4.59 5.45 0.44
CA VAL A 35 5.74 6.35 0.50
C VAL A 35 6.29 6.27 1.92
N VAL A 36 7.53 5.82 2.06
CA VAL A 36 8.22 5.75 3.35
C VAL A 36 9.15 6.95 3.46
N ASN A 37 9.07 7.67 4.57
CA ASN A 37 9.93 8.82 4.81
C ASN A 37 11.40 8.38 4.96
N PRO A 38 12.37 9.23 4.59
CA PRO A 38 13.79 8.93 4.81
C PRO A 38 14.07 8.55 6.26
N GLY A 39 14.78 7.43 6.47
CA GLY A 39 15.10 6.92 7.81
C GLY A 39 13.98 6.14 8.51
N ALA A 40 12.74 6.16 7.99
CA ALA A 40 11.65 5.35 8.52
C ALA A 40 11.64 3.93 7.92
N ARG A 41 10.86 3.04 8.55
CA ARG A 41 10.65 1.66 8.09
C ARG A 41 9.18 1.28 8.20
N LEU A 42 8.74 0.42 7.28
CA LEU A 42 7.41 -0.17 7.36
C LEU A 42 7.38 -1.20 8.50
N PRO A 43 6.33 -1.20 9.34
CA PRO A 43 6.10 -2.25 10.31
C PRO A 43 5.90 -3.61 9.63
N LEU A 44 6.11 -4.70 10.37
CA LEU A 44 5.75 -6.04 9.91
C LEU A 44 4.27 -6.09 9.51
N GLN A 45 3.99 -6.58 8.30
CA GLN A 45 2.63 -6.75 7.81
C GLN A 45 2.18 -8.19 8.06
N TYR A 46 0.99 -8.32 8.66
CA TYR A 46 0.33 -9.61 8.80
C TYR A 46 -0.70 -9.78 7.69
N HIS A 47 -0.68 -10.94 7.04
CA HIS A 47 -1.65 -11.31 6.01
C HIS A 47 -2.42 -12.54 6.48
N ASN A 48 -3.69 -12.35 6.83
CA ASN A 48 -4.59 -13.46 7.02
C ASN A 48 -5.05 -13.98 5.65
N PRO A 49 -5.25 -15.29 5.47
CA PRO A 49 -6.02 -15.82 4.35
C PRO A 49 -7.33 -15.03 4.21
N PRO A 50 -7.71 -14.55 3.02
CA PRO A 50 -7.34 -15.01 1.68
C PRO A 50 -6.17 -14.28 1.00
N ILE A 51 -5.57 -13.26 1.62
CA ILE A 51 -4.43 -12.55 1.03
C ILE A 51 -3.19 -13.42 1.22
N ARG A 52 -2.68 -13.96 0.11
CA ARG A 52 -1.59 -14.94 0.13
C ARG A 52 -0.21 -14.32 0.06
N ALA A 53 -0.10 -13.12 -0.51
CA ALA A 53 1.18 -12.47 -0.75
C ALA A 53 1.01 -10.95 -0.87
N MET A 54 2.09 -10.23 -0.57
CA MET A 54 2.27 -8.82 -0.89
C MET A 54 3.51 -8.69 -1.77
N ASP A 55 3.31 -8.28 -3.02
CA ASP A 55 4.41 -8.05 -3.94
C ASP A 55 4.84 -6.58 -3.84
N CYS A 56 6.08 -6.36 -3.39
CA CYS A 56 6.64 -5.04 -3.17
C CYS A 56 7.49 -4.59 -4.36
N CYS A 57 6.97 -3.68 -5.17
CA CYS A 57 7.75 -2.97 -6.20
C CYS A 57 8.32 -1.67 -5.61
N VAL A 58 9.62 -1.61 -5.33
CA VAL A 58 10.28 -0.42 -4.76
C VAL A 58 10.74 0.52 -5.87
N GLY A 59 10.16 1.73 -5.92
CA GLY A 59 10.63 2.82 -6.78
C GLY A 59 11.40 3.86 -5.96
N ALA A 60 12.72 3.93 -6.12
CA ALA A 60 13.53 4.97 -5.48
C ALA A 60 13.36 6.31 -6.24
N ARG A 61 12.49 7.20 -5.74
CA ARG A 61 12.47 8.59 -6.22
C ARG A 61 13.63 9.33 -5.55
N ARG A 62 14.79 9.38 -6.21
CA ARG A 62 15.91 10.22 -5.76
C ARG A 62 15.42 11.66 -5.69
N SER A 63 15.55 12.29 -4.52
CA SER A 63 15.42 13.74 -4.40
C SER A 63 16.46 14.34 -5.34
N ARG A 64 16.02 14.92 -6.46
CA ARG A 64 16.88 15.82 -7.23
C ARG A 64 17.03 17.05 -6.37
N ASN A 65 18.20 17.21 -5.76
CA ASN A 65 18.67 18.51 -5.29
C ASN A 65 19.13 19.30 -6.51
#